data_AF-A0A940C3K1-F1
#
_entry.id   AF-A0A940C3K1-F1
#
_cell.length_a   1.000
_cell.length_b   1.000
_cell.length_c   1.000
_cell.angle_alpha   90.00
_cell.angle_beta   90.00
_cell.angle_gamma   90.00
#
_symmetry.space_group_name_H-M   'P 1'
#
loop_
_entity.id
_entity.type
_entity.pdbx_description
1 polymer ?
#
loop_
_entity_poly.entity_id
_entity_poly.type
_entity_poly.pdbx_seq_one_letter_code
_entity_poly.pdbx_strand_id
1 'polypeptide(L)'
;MKKVKITVMRMVCHKDLIAEYENPIEHACDMKIGLEFISEGAQIPEGFCGSAWEAVSPFVMALSCGAQDFYDGWMKNKKSAMISCNDGFRPVSFLLETID
;
A
#
# COMPACT_ATOMS: atom_id res chain seq x y z
N MET A 1 -14.92 -13.61 -0.23
CA MET A 1 -14.23 -12.37 -0.62
C MET A 1 -13.16 -12.71 -1.64
N LYS A 2 -12.93 -11.87 -2.64
CA LYS A 2 -11.84 -12.06 -3.60
C LYS A 2 -10.49 -11.86 -2.92
N LYS A 3 -9.45 -12.51 -3.44
CA LYS A 3 -8.08 -12.26 -2.99
C LYS A 3 -7.61 -10.93 -3.60
N VAL A 4 -6.81 -10.19 -2.84
CA VAL A 4 -6.21 -8.93 -3.31
C VAL A 4 -4.70 -9.06 -3.27
N LYS A 5 -4.06 -8.90 -4.42
CA LYS A 5 -2.60 -8.80 -4.53
C LYS A 5 -2.17 -7.38 -4.19
N ILE A 6 -1.16 -7.27 -3.34
CA ILE A 6 -0.55 -6.02 -2.90
C ILE A 6 0.90 -6.04 -3.39
N THR A 7 1.26 -5.13 -4.30
CA THR A 7 2.60 -5.06 -4.87
C THR A 7 3.29 -3.79 -4.42
N VAL A 8 4.51 -3.88 -3.91
CA VAL A 8 5.34 -2.71 -3.55
C VAL A 8 5.89 -2.11 -4.84
N MET A 9 5.34 -0.97 -5.25
CA MET A 9 5.66 -0.37 -6.55
C MET A 9 6.79 0.63 -6.49
N ARG A 10 6.81 1.45 -5.44
CA ARG A 10 7.78 2.55 -5.32
C ARG A 10 8.00 2.92 -3.87
N MET A 11 9.21 3.35 -3.55
CA MET A 11 9.52 4.03 -2.30
C MET A 11 10.08 5.42 -2.64
N VAL A 12 9.49 6.45 -2.05
CA VAL A 12 9.99 7.83 -2.14
C VAL A 12 10.88 8.10 -0.91
N CYS A 13 11.78 9.07 -1.02
CA CYS A 13 12.61 9.52 0.09
C CYS A 13 12.77 11.05 0.01
N HIS A 14 12.08 11.77 0.90
CA HIS A 14 12.10 13.22 1.01
C HIS A 14 13.29 13.66 1.87
N LYS A 15 14.49 13.65 1.25
CA LYS A 15 15.76 13.92 1.95
C LYS A 15 15.82 15.30 2.60
N ASP A 16 15.18 16.28 1.98
CA ASP A 16 15.02 17.65 2.48
C ASP A 16 14.21 17.67 3.79
N LEU A 17 13.03 17.04 3.80
CA LEU A 17 12.19 16.95 5.00
C LEU A 17 12.84 16.13 6.11
N ILE A 18 13.55 15.07 5.76
CA ILE A 18 14.31 14.25 6.71
C ILE A 18 15.38 15.10 7.40
N ALA A 19 16.16 15.88 6.64
CA ALA A 19 17.22 16.69 7.19
C ALA A 19 16.70 17.80 8.12
N GLU A 20 15.49 18.30 7.88
CA GLU A 20 14.90 19.39 8.66
C GLU A 20 14.10 18.92 9.88
N TYR A 21 13.37 17.81 9.77
CA TYR A 21 12.34 17.43 10.75
C TYR A 21 12.50 16.04 11.36
N GLU A 22 13.33 15.16 10.80
CA GLU A 22 13.46 13.78 11.29
C GLU A 22 14.63 13.63 12.25
N ASN A 23 14.38 12.99 13.39
CA ASN A 23 15.45 12.56 14.27
C ASN A 23 16.24 11.40 13.63
N PRO A 24 17.50 11.17 14.02
CA PRO A 24 18.21 9.96 13.64
C PRO A 24 17.39 8.72 14.03
N ILE A 25 17.19 7.81 13.07
CA ILE A 25 16.50 6.54 13.26
C ILE A 25 17.45 5.37 12.98
N GLU A 26 17.28 4.27 13.71
CA GLU A 26 18.06 3.05 13.49
C GLU A 26 17.53 2.22 12.31
N HIS A 27 16.20 2.19 12.12
CA HIS A 27 15.52 1.41 11.10
C HIS A 27 14.39 2.21 10.46
N ALA A 28 14.38 2.34 9.12
CA ALA A 28 13.41 3.14 8.38
C ALA A 28 12.21 2.34 7.89
N CYS A 29 12.41 1.42 6.94
CA CYS A 29 11.34 0.63 6.34
C CYS A 29 11.94 -0.61 5.66
N ASP A 30 11.35 -1.79 5.91
CA ASP A 30 11.81 -3.07 5.34
C ASP A 30 11.14 -3.43 4.01
N MET A 31 10.17 -2.63 3.55
CA MET A 31 9.51 -2.87 2.26
C MET A 31 10.50 -2.73 1.12
N LYS A 32 10.50 -3.70 0.19
CA LYS A 32 11.35 -3.69 -1.00
C LYS A 32 10.49 -3.66 -2.25
N ILE A 33 10.90 -2.84 -3.22
CA ILE A 33 10.23 -2.75 -4.52
C ILE A 33 10.14 -4.14 -5.15
N GLY A 34 8.97 -4.49 -5.68
CA GLY A 34 8.69 -5.79 -6.28
C GLY A 34 8.27 -6.87 -5.29
N LEU A 35 8.26 -6.61 -3.98
CA LEU A 35 7.61 -7.53 -3.04
C LEU A 35 6.10 -7.59 -3.31
N GLU A 36 5.58 -8.80 -3.27
CA GLU A 36 4.16 -9.09 -3.45
C GLU A 36 3.61 -9.78 -2.20
N PHE A 37 2.41 -9.39 -1.81
CA PHE A 37 1.66 -9.97 -0.71
C PHE A 37 0.25 -10.30 -1.19
N ILE A 38 -0.37 -11.32 -0.60
CA ILE A 38 -1.75 -11.70 -0.90
C ILE A 38 -2.58 -11.52 0.36
N SER A 39 -3.61 -10.68 0.27
CA SER A 39 -4.65 -10.56 1.30
C SER A 39 -5.79 -11.49 0.97
N GLU A 40 -6.08 -12.42 1.89
CA GLU A 40 -7.22 -13.33 1.82
C GLU A 40 -8.24 -12.92 2.89
N GLY A 41 -9.52 -12.81 2.51
CA GLY A 41 -10.58 -12.41 3.46
C GLY A 41 -10.38 -11.02 4.06
N ALA A 42 -9.75 -10.10 3.33
CA ALA A 42 -9.39 -8.76 3.79
C ALA A 42 -8.57 -8.74 5.10
N GLN A 43 -7.74 -9.77 5.32
CA GLN A 43 -6.80 -9.83 6.42
C GLN A 43 -5.43 -9.28 6.02
N ILE A 44 -4.70 -8.75 7.00
CA ILE A 44 -3.32 -8.33 6.80
C ILE A 44 -2.46 -9.55 6.40
N PRO A 45 -1.69 -9.47 5.30
CA PRO A 45 -0.76 -10.54 4.94
C PRO A 45 0.40 -10.66 5.94
N GLU A 46 0.90 -11.88 6.14
CA GLU A 46 2.10 -12.09 6.95
C GLU A 46 3.29 -11.29 6.39
N GLY A 47 4.03 -10.61 7.27
CA GLY A 47 5.17 -9.78 6.90
C GLY A 47 4.81 -8.42 6.28
N PHE A 48 3.53 -8.09 6.13
CA PHE A 48 3.12 -6.76 5.68
C PHE A 48 3.23 -5.73 6.81
N CYS A 49 3.64 -4.50 6.48
CA CYS A 49 3.77 -3.43 7.47
C CYS A 49 2.41 -3.03 8.07
N GLY A 50 2.26 -3.12 9.39
CA GLY A 50 1.02 -2.78 10.09
C GLY A 50 0.57 -1.32 9.89
N SER A 51 1.50 -0.35 9.93
CA SER A 51 1.16 1.06 9.67
C SER A 51 0.71 1.28 8.23
N ALA A 52 1.35 0.62 7.26
CA ALA A 52 0.90 0.69 5.87
C ALA A 52 -0.47 0.02 5.68
N TRP A 53 -0.76 -1.04 6.45
CA TRP A 53 -2.03 -1.74 6.43
C TRP A 53 -3.21 -0.84 6.78
N GLU A 54 -3.06 0.06 7.76
CA GLU A 54 -4.11 1.02 8.12
C GLU A 54 -4.53 1.88 6.92
N ALA A 55 -3.59 2.29 6.07
CA ALA A 55 -3.87 3.07 4.86
C ALA A 55 -4.51 2.23 3.74
N VAL A 56 -4.03 1.00 3.50
CA VAL A 56 -4.49 0.18 2.37
C VAL A 56 -5.75 -0.65 2.68
N SER A 57 -5.99 -1.00 3.94
CA SER A 57 -7.03 -1.95 4.34
C SER A 57 -8.46 -1.58 3.91
N PRO A 58 -8.91 -0.31 3.90
CA PRO A 58 -10.25 0.02 3.41
C PRO A 58 -10.43 -0.29 1.92
N PHE A 59 -9.38 -0.05 1.12
CA PHE A 59 -9.37 -0.36 -0.31
C PHE A 59 -9.28 -1.85 -0.56
N VAL A 60 -8.44 -2.56 0.20
CA VAL A 60 -8.36 -4.03 0.15
C VAL A 60 -9.72 -4.65 0.46
N MET A 61 -10.39 -4.20 1.53
CA MET A 61 -11.74 -4.67 1.89
C MET A 61 -12.74 -4.40 0.77
N ALA A 62 -12.82 -3.18 0.27
CA ALA A 62 -13.74 -2.81 -0.81
C ALA A 62 -13.50 -3.63 -2.09
N LEU A 63 -12.23 -3.74 -2.54
CA LEU A 63 -11.84 -4.58 -3.68
C LEU A 63 -12.22 -6.05 -3.45
N SER A 64 -11.97 -6.59 -2.26
CA SER A 64 -12.30 -7.97 -1.90
C SER A 64 -13.81 -8.26 -1.94
N CYS A 65 -14.63 -7.24 -1.72
CA CYS A 65 -16.10 -7.26 -1.83
C CYS A 65 -16.61 -6.97 -3.25
N GLY A 66 -15.72 -6.72 -4.22
CA GLY A 66 -16.07 -6.49 -5.62
C GLY A 66 -16.32 -5.03 -5.99
N ALA A 67 -15.95 -4.06 -5.14
CA ALA A 67 -15.95 -2.66 -5.52
C ALA A 67 -14.97 -2.42 -6.69
N GLN A 68 -15.30 -1.44 -7.52
CA GLN A 68 -14.52 -1.03 -8.68
C GLN A 68 -14.72 0.47 -8.93
N ASP A 69 -13.89 1.05 -9.79
CA ASP A 69 -13.99 2.47 -10.21
C ASP A 69 -13.96 3.47 -9.04
N PHE A 70 -13.03 3.28 -8.09
CA PHE A 70 -12.83 4.24 -6.99
C PHE A 70 -12.59 5.65 -7.53
N TYR A 71 -13.13 6.65 -6.80
CA TYR A 71 -12.96 8.08 -7.08
C TYR A 71 -13.23 8.42 -8.56
N ASP A 72 -14.40 8.01 -9.05
CA ASP A 72 -14.87 8.26 -10.42
C ASP A 72 -13.91 7.77 -11.52
N GLY A 73 -13.26 6.62 -11.30
CA GLY A 73 -12.40 5.97 -12.28
C GLY A 73 -10.96 6.50 -12.29
N TRP A 74 -10.40 6.83 -11.12
CA TRP A 74 -9.04 7.35 -10.96
C TRP A 74 -7.95 6.39 -11.51
N MET A 75 -8.17 5.08 -11.41
CA MET A 75 -7.24 4.05 -11.89
C MET A 75 -7.60 3.57 -13.30
N LYS A 76 -6.59 3.34 -14.14
CA LYS A 76 -6.77 2.71 -15.48
C LYS A 76 -7.40 1.32 -15.40
N ASN A 77 -6.99 0.52 -14.41
CA ASN A 77 -7.65 -0.75 -14.09
C ASN A 77 -8.72 -0.49 -13.02
N LYS A 78 -9.99 -0.69 -13.39
CA LYS A 78 -11.15 -0.44 -12.54
C LYS A 78 -11.15 -1.26 -11.25
N LYS A 79 -10.48 -2.42 -11.25
CA LYS A 79 -10.39 -3.36 -10.12
C LYS A 79 -9.08 -3.20 -9.35
N SER A 80 -8.55 -1.98 -9.30
CA SER A 80 -7.28 -1.68 -8.64
C SER A 80 -7.30 -0.35 -7.90
N ALA A 81 -6.33 -0.16 -7.00
CA ALA A 81 -6.04 1.09 -6.32
C ALA A 81 -4.52 1.26 -6.14
N MET A 82 -4.02 2.49 -6.24
CA MET A 82 -2.64 2.83 -5.90
C MET A 82 -2.65 3.64 -4.60
N ILE A 83 -2.18 3.07 -3.50
CA ILE A 83 -2.27 3.69 -2.17
C ILE A 83 -0.89 3.74 -1.54
N SER A 84 -0.56 4.83 -0.86
CA SER A 84 0.73 4.96 -0.16
C SER A 84 0.62 4.68 1.33
N CYS A 85 1.71 4.21 1.93
CA CYS A 85 1.96 4.35 3.36
C CYS A 85 1.81 5.83 3.77
N ASN A 86 1.42 6.06 5.03
CA ASN A 86 1.29 7.38 5.64
C ASN A 86 2.62 7.96 6.15
N ASP A 87 3.75 7.29 5.95
CA ASP A 87 5.08 7.83 6.24
C ASP A 87 5.34 9.08 5.37
N GLY A 88 5.40 10.25 6.01
CA GLY A 88 5.62 11.53 5.33
C GLY A 88 7.04 11.75 4.81
N PHE A 89 8.02 10.98 5.30
CA PHE A 89 9.42 11.08 4.88
C PHE A 89 9.75 10.06 3.78
N ARG A 90 9.26 8.83 3.93
CA ARG A 90 9.55 7.72 3.02
C ARG A 90 8.28 6.96 2.60
N PRO A 91 7.30 7.62 1.96
CA PRO A 91 6.06 6.94 1.60
C PRO A 91 6.34 5.83 0.57
N VAL A 92 5.79 4.65 0.87
CA VAL A 92 5.82 3.48 -0.01
C VAL A 92 4.49 3.39 -0.75
N SER A 93 4.52 3.35 -2.08
CA SER A 93 3.34 3.18 -2.92
C SER A 93 3.09 1.70 -3.19
N PHE A 94 1.85 1.26 -2.94
CA PHE A 94 1.37 -0.09 -3.14
C PHE A 94 0.30 -0.12 -4.22
N LEU A 95 0.44 -1.05 -5.18
CA LEU A 95 -0.61 -1.39 -6.13
C LEU A 95 -1.45 -2.53 -5.53
N LEU A 96 -2.75 -2.28 -5.39
CA LEU A 96 -3.75 -3.23 -4.91
C LEU A 96 -4.58 -3.70 -6.11
N GLU A 97 -4.67 -4.99 -6.35
CA GLU A 97 -5.42 -5.57 -7.48
C GLU A 97 -6.23 -6.78 -7.02
N THR A 98 -7.51 -6.87 -7.40
CA THR A 98 -8.24 -8.14 -7.23
C THR A 98 -7.67 -9.18 -8.18
N ILE A 99 -7.41 -10.38 -7.66
CA ILE A 99 -7.07 -11.55 -8.47
C ILE A 99 -8.21 -12.57 -8.35
N ASP A 100 -8.43 -13.32 -9.43
CA ASP A 100 -9.46 -14.36 -9.52
C ASP A 100 -9.02 -15.65 -8.79
#